data_AF-A0A7W8EDT2-F1
#
_entry.id   AF-A0A7W8EDT2-F1
#
_cell.length_a   1.000
_cell.length_b   1.000
_cell.length_c   1.000
_cell.angle_alpha   90.00
_cell.angle_beta   90.00
_cell.angle_gamma   90.00
#
_symmetry.space_group_name_H-M   'P 1'
#
loop_
_entity.id
_entity.type
_entity.pdbx_description
1 polymer ?
#
loop_
_entity_poly.entity_id
_entity_poly.type
_entity_poly.pdbx_seq_one_letter_code
_entity_poly.pdbx_strand_id
1 'polypeptide(L)'
;MSVREIVEAALTDPDPAGPVRRRAISALRARGDSESFTLARRLCAAESAAERLLGVHIMADLSAFRLRSLPILRYLAVGDDDPGVRHAALTSAGQLDGLGRQILGH
;
A
#
# COMPACT_ATOMS: atom_id res chain seq x y z
N MET A 1 15.98 10.63 -6.38
CA MET A 1 14.82 9.91 -6.96
C MET A 1 13.56 10.37 -6.22
N SER A 2 12.63 10.95 -6.96
CA SER A 2 11.31 11.38 -6.52
C SER A 2 10.42 10.19 -6.16
N VAL A 3 9.35 10.43 -5.40
CA VAL A 3 8.34 9.40 -5.08
C VAL A 3 7.72 8.82 -6.36
N ARG A 4 7.50 9.69 -7.36
CA ARG A 4 6.94 9.30 -8.65
C ARG A 4 7.84 8.30 -9.39
N GLU A 5 9.13 8.61 -9.51
CA GLU A 5 10.10 7.71 -10.16
C GLU A 5 10.20 6.35 -9.46
N ILE A 6 10.09 6.32 -8.12
CA ILE A 6 10.09 5.05 -7.36
C ILE A 6 8.87 4.20 -7.72
N VAL A 7 7.70 4.81 -7.82
CA VAL A 7 6.46 4.10 -8.17
C VAL A 7 6.45 3.65 -9.62
N GLU A 8 6.88 4.50 -10.54
CA GLU A 8 7.01 4.12 -11.95
C GLU A 8 7.95 2.91 -12.10
N ALA A 9 9.09 2.89 -11.39
CA ALA A 9 9.97 1.72 -11.34
C ALA A 9 9.32 0.48 -10.69
N ALA A 10 8.43 0.65 -9.72
CA ALA A 10 7.72 -0.48 -9.10
C ALA A 10 6.67 -1.11 -10.04
N LEU A 11 6.13 -0.31 -10.96
CA LEU A 11 5.12 -0.74 -11.93
C LEU A 11 5.71 -1.43 -13.17
N THR A 12 7.01 -1.28 -13.43
CA THR A 12 7.69 -2.02 -14.52
C THR A 12 7.94 -3.49 -14.17
N ASP A 13 7.84 -3.86 -12.89
CA ASP A 13 7.93 -5.24 -12.43
C ASP A 13 6.54 -5.89 -12.47
N PRO A 14 6.28 -6.82 -13.42
CA PRO A 14 4.97 -7.44 -13.56
C PRO A 14 4.65 -8.40 -12.42
N ASP A 15 5.67 -8.87 -11.68
CA ASP A 15 5.48 -9.68 -10.49
C ASP A 15 5.16 -8.76 -9.29
N PRO A 16 3.96 -8.86 -8.68
CA PRO A 16 3.62 -8.12 -7.47
C PRO A 16 4.57 -8.42 -6.29
N ALA A 17 5.21 -9.59 -6.30
CA ALA A 17 6.25 -10.01 -5.36
C ALA A 17 7.66 -9.88 -5.97
N GLY A 18 7.81 -9.18 -7.10
CA GLY A 18 9.08 -9.03 -7.77
C GLY A 18 10.08 -8.19 -6.96
N PRO A 19 11.40 -8.42 -7.15
CA PRO A 19 12.43 -7.76 -6.37
C PRO A 19 12.48 -6.25 -6.60
N VAL A 20 12.14 -5.76 -7.80
CA VAL A 20 12.17 -4.32 -8.10
C VAL A 20 11.03 -3.62 -7.36
N ARG A 21 9.82 -4.19 -7.43
CA ARG A 21 8.67 -3.68 -6.68
C ARG A 21 8.91 -3.68 -5.17
N ARG A 22 9.45 -4.77 -4.59
CA ARG A 22 9.79 -4.80 -3.15
C ARG A 22 10.81 -3.74 -2.76
N ARG A 23 11.84 -3.52 -3.60
CA ARG A 23 12.86 -2.50 -3.35
C ARG A 23 12.28 -1.09 -3.38
N ALA A 24 11.39 -0.82 -4.34
CA ALA A 24 10.67 0.45 -4.43
C ALA A 24 9.80 0.70 -3.19
N ILE A 25 9.01 -0.29 -2.76
CA ILE A 25 8.18 -0.19 -1.55
C ILE A 25 9.05 0.05 -0.31
N SER A 26 10.17 -0.66 -0.19
CA SER A 26 11.14 -0.46 0.90
C SER A 26 11.71 0.96 0.93
N ALA A 27 11.98 1.55 -0.25
CA ALA A 27 12.44 2.93 -0.36
C ALA A 27 11.37 3.93 0.08
N LEU A 28 10.11 3.74 -0.31
CA LEU A 28 8.98 4.58 0.13
C LEU A 28 8.74 4.46 1.63
N ARG A 29 8.83 3.25 2.19
CA ARG A 29 8.76 3.00 3.62
C ARG A 29 9.85 3.76 4.38
N ALA A 30 11.10 3.71 3.90
CA ALA A 30 12.23 4.39 4.52
C ALA A 30 12.05 5.92 4.51
N ARG A 31 11.39 6.48 3.49
CA ARG A 31 11.03 7.90 3.45
C ARG A 31 9.96 8.26 4.48
N GLY A 32 8.92 7.43 4.60
CA GLY A 32 7.88 7.59 5.62
C GLY A 32 7.13 8.93 5.58
N ASP A 33 7.12 9.60 4.43
CA ASP A 33 6.64 10.98 4.29
C ASP A 33 5.20 11.08 3.75
N SER A 34 4.63 12.28 3.87
CA SER A 34 3.25 12.56 3.41
C SER A 34 3.11 12.52 1.89
N GLU A 35 4.20 12.73 1.14
CA GLU A 35 4.22 12.64 -0.32
C GLU A 35 3.99 11.19 -0.76
N SER A 36 4.73 10.25 -0.15
CA SER A 36 4.61 8.81 -0.35
C SER A 36 3.20 8.32 -0.02
N PHE A 37 2.63 8.77 1.10
CA PHE A 37 1.26 8.44 1.48
C PHE A 37 0.23 9.00 0.48
N THR A 38 0.39 10.26 0.06
CA THR A 38 -0.52 10.90 -0.90
C THR A 38 -0.53 10.18 -2.23
N LEU A 39 0.63 9.75 -2.71
CA LEU A 39 0.76 9.03 -3.95
C LEU A 39 0.20 7.60 -3.84
N ALA A 40 0.44 6.89 -2.74
CA ALA A 40 -0.19 5.60 -2.46
C ALA A 40 -1.72 5.68 -2.47
N ARG A 41 -2.29 6.75 -1.90
CA ARG A 41 -3.75 7.00 -1.93
C ARG A 41 -4.28 7.22 -3.35
N ARG A 42 -3.52 7.89 -4.21
CA ARG A 42 -3.92 8.06 -5.62
C ARG A 42 -3.89 6.72 -6.36
N LEU A 43 -2.85 5.91 -6.13
CA LEU A 43 -2.76 4.57 -6.70
C LEU A 43 -3.94 3.67 -6.30
N CYS A 44 -4.38 3.73 -5.05
CA CYS A 44 -5.59 3.02 -4.58
C CYS A 44 -6.89 3.41 -5.30
N ALA A 45 -6.92 4.53 -6.02
CA ALA A 45 -8.06 4.99 -6.81
C ALA A 45 -7.79 4.94 -8.33
N ALA A 46 -6.69 4.31 -8.75
CA ALA A 46 -6.33 4.20 -10.16
C ALA A 46 -7.21 3.18 -10.89
N GLU A 47 -7.29 3.31 -12.22
CA GLU A 47 -8.09 2.40 -13.05
C GLU A 47 -7.49 0.98 -13.06
N SER A 48 -6.15 0.90 -13.15
CA SER A 48 -5.43 -0.38 -13.20
C SER A 48 -5.45 -1.09 -11.86
N ALA A 49 -5.78 -2.39 -11.88
CA ALA A 49 -5.65 -3.25 -10.70
C ALA A 49 -4.19 -3.34 -10.20
N ALA A 50 -3.20 -3.30 -11.11
CA ALA A 50 -1.78 -3.36 -10.74
C ALA A 50 -1.31 -2.13 -9.96
N GLU A 51 -1.86 -0.96 -10.30
CA GLU A 51 -1.64 0.30 -9.59
C GLU A 51 -2.34 0.29 -8.23
N ARG A 52 -3.61 -0.13 -8.19
CA ARG A 52 -4.35 -0.27 -6.93
C ARG A 52 -3.67 -1.23 -5.96
N LEU A 53 -3.21 -2.39 -6.44
CA LEU A 53 -2.40 -3.34 -5.68
C LEU A 53 -1.12 -2.70 -5.12
N LEU A 54 -0.41 -1.91 -5.95
CA LEU A 54 0.77 -1.19 -5.48
C LEU A 54 0.42 -0.18 -4.36
N GLY A 55 -0.65 0.59 -4.53
CA GLY A 55 -1.14 1.52 -3.52
C GLY A 55 -1.43 0.84 -2.19
N VAL A 56 -2.10 -0.32 -2.22
CA VAL A 56 -2.38 -1.15 -1.04
C VAL A 56 -1.10 -1.57 -0.33
N HIS A 57 -0.12 -2.12 -1.06
CA HIS A 57 1.14 -2.58 -0.45
C HIS A 57 1.93 -1.41 0.16
N ILE A 58 2.01 -0.27 -0.53
CA ILE A 58 2.70 0.92 0.01
C ILE A 58 1.99 1.40 1.29
N MET A 59 0.64 1.44 1.31
CA MET A 59 -0.11 1.85 2.52
C MET A 59 0.13 0.94 3.71
N ALA A 60 0.30 -0.36 3.48
CA ALA A 60 0.56 -1.35 4.53
C ALA A 60 1.94 -1.16 5.18
N ASP A 61 2.92 -0.67 4.41
CA ASP A 61 4.29 -0.47 4.87
C ASP A 61 4.55 0.92 5.50
N LEU A 62 3.66 1.89 5.27
CA LEU A 62 3.75 3.25 5.83
C LEU A 62 3.12 3.35 7.24
N SER A 63 3.81 2.79 8.25
CA SER A 63 3.31 2.68 9.64
C SER A 63 2.86 4.02 10.26
N ALA A 64 3.52 5.13 9.94
CA ALA A 64 3.17 6.46 10.43
C ALA A 64 1.75 6.91 10.00
N PHE A 65 1.20 6.32 8.94
CA PHE A 65 -0.10 6.66 8.38
C PHE A 65 -1.18 5.61 8.66
N ARG A 66 -0.90 4.61 9.52
CA ARG A 66 -1.78 3.48 9.84
C ARG A 66 -3.26 3.85 9.99
N LEU A 67 -3.57 4.83 10.85
CA LEU A 67 -4.95 5.25 11.11
C LEU A 67 -5.64 5.84 9.88
N ARG A 68 -4.87 6.48 8.98
CA ARG A 68 -5.37 7.04 7.72
C ARG A 68 -5.45 5.99 6.61
N SER A 69 -4.61 4.96 6.64
CA SER A 69 -4.64 3.84 5.68
C SER A 69 -5.83 2.91 5.91
N LEU A 70 -6.19 2.62 7.17
CA LEU A 70 -7.21 1.63 7.52
C LEU A 70 -8.57 1.83 6.83
N PRO A 71 -9.18 3.04 6.82
CA PRO A 71 -10.46 3.24 6.12
C PRO A 71 -10.39 2.96 4.62
N ILE A 72 -9.27 3.31 3.98
CA ILE A 72 -9.07 3.12 2.54
C ILE A 72 -8.93 1.62 2.23
N LEU A 73 -8.13 0.90 3.03
CA LEU A 73 -7.96 -0.55 2.86
C LEU A 73 -9.27 -1.30 3.11
N ARG A 74 -10.07 -0.89 4.10
CA ARG A 74 -11.40 -1.50 4.35
C ARG A 74 -12.37 -1.23 3.21
N TYR A 75 -12.36 -0.03 2.64
CA TYR A 75 -13.18 0.30 1.48
C TYR A 75 -12.85 -0.62 0.28
N LEU A 76 -11.56 -0.74 -0.06
CA LEU A 76 -11.11 -1.62 -1.14
C LEU A 76 -11.41 -3.09 -0.88
N ALA A 77 -11.21 -3.57 0.36
CA ALA A 77 -11.47 -4.96 0.72
C ALA A 77 -12.93 -5.38 0.48
N VAL A 78 -13.87 -4.44 0.62
CA VAL A 78 -15.31 -4.69 0.45
C VAL A 78 -15.77 -4.47 -0.99
N GLY A 79 -15.29 -3.43 -1.65
CA GLY A 79 -15.93 -2.90 -2.87
C GLY A 79 -15.07 -2.86 -4.12
N ASP A 80 -13.79 -3.27 -4.07
CA ASP A 80 -12.97 -3.27 -5.28
C ASP A 80 -13.41 -4.39 -6.25
N ASP A 81 -13.48 -4.11 -7.55
CA ASP A 81 -13.90 -5.08 -8.57
C ASP A 81 -12.88 -6.22 -8.75
N ASP A 82 -11.59 -5.96 -8.52
CA ASP A 82 -10.53 -6.93 -8.69
C ASP A 82 -10.37 -7.80 -7.42
N PRO A 83 -10.50 -9.14 -7.52
CA PRO A 83 -10.38 -10.03 -6.36
C PRO A 83 -9.00 -10.00 -5.71
N GLY A 84 -7.94 -9.77 -6.50
CA GLY A 84 -6.58 -9.64 -5.99
C GLY A 84 -6.43 -8.39 -5.14
N VAL A 85 -6.97 -7.25 -5.60
CA VAL A 85 -6.99 -6.00 -4.82
C VAL A 85 -7.77 -6.19 -3.53
N ARG A 86 -8.97 -6.79 -3.56
CA ARG A 86 -9.77 -7.07 -2.35
C ARG A 86 -8.98 -7.90 -1.33
N HIS A 87 -8.35 -8.98 -1.79
CA HIS A 87 -7.58 -9.88 -0.95
C HIS A 87 -6.36 -9.20 -0.32
N ALA A 88 -5.60 -8.44 -1.12
CA ALA A 88 -4.46 -7.68 -0.63
C ALA A 88 -4.91 -6.64 0.41
N ALA A 89 -5.98 -5.89 0.13
CA ALA A 89 -6.49 -4.86 1.01
C ALA A 89 -6.97 -5.43 2.36
N LEU A 90 -7.67 -6.58 2.33
CA LEU A 90 -8.09 -7.28 3.55
C LEU A 90 -6.89 -7.71 4.39
N THR A 91 -5.89 -8.33 3.76
CA THR A 91 -4.67 -8.82 4.44
C THR A 91 -3.88 -7.67 5.05
N SER A 92 -3.69 -6.58 4.29
CA SER A 92 -3.02 -5.37 4.77
C SER A 92 -3.79 -4.68 5.90
N ALA A 93 -5.12 -4.62 5.84
CA ALA A 93 -5.93 -4.08 6.93
C ALA A 93 -5.77 -4.90 8.21
N GLY A 94 -5.80 -6.24 8.10
CA GLY A 94 -5.56 -7.15 9.22
C GLY A 94 -4.17 -6.97 9.84
N GLN A 95 -3.12 -6.82 9.01
CA GLN A 95 -1.76 -6.52 9.47
C GLN A 95 -1.71 -5.21 10.27
N LEU A 96 -2.31 -4.14 9.75
CA LEU A 96 -2.31 -2.84 10.41
C LEU A 96 -3.12 -2.82 11.71
N ASP A 97 -4.25 -3.52 11.76
CA ASP A 97 -5.06 -3.67 12.98
C ASP A 97 -4.31 -4.50 14.04
N GLY A 98 -3.63 -5.57 13.64
CA GLY A 98 -2.78 -6.39 14.52
C GLY A 98 -1.62 -5.61 15.13
N LEU A 99 -0.88 -4.85 14.31
CA LEU A 99 0.20 -3.95 14.78
C LEU A 99 -0.31 -2.92 15.80
N GLY A 100 -1.55 -2.46 15.65
CA GLY A 100 -2.20 -1.59 16.61
C GLY A 100 -2.36 -2.20 17.99
N ARG A 101 -2.78 -3.46 18.05
CA ARG A 101 -2.96 -4.19 19.32
C ARG A 101 -1.63 -4.40 20.04
N GLN A 102 -0.58 -4.74 19.29
CA GLN A 102 0.76 -4.97 19.85
C GLN A 102 1.38 -3.69 20.44
N ILE A 103 1.20 -2.54 19.79
CA ILE A 103 1.73 -1.25 20.28
C ILE A 103 0.95 -0.75 21.50
N LEU A 104 -0.36 -1.03 21.57
CA LEU A 104 -1.23 -0.57 22.64
C LEU A 104 -1.30 -1.52 23.85
N GLY A 105 -0.59 -2.66 23.82
CA GLY A 105 -0.39 -3.52 24.98
C GLY A 105 -1.65 -4.26 25.47
N HIS A 106 -2.49 -4.74 24.55
CA HIS A 106 -3.59 -5.66 24.86
C HIS A 106 -3.21 -7.11 24.62
#